data_AF-A0A536Y9Y9-F1
#
_entry.id   AF-A0A536Y9Y9-F1
#
_cell.length_a   1.000
_cell.length_b   1.000
_cell.length_c   1.000
_cell.angle_alpha   90.00
_cell.angle_beta   90.00
_cell.angle_gamma   90.00
#
_symmetry.space_group_name_H-M   'P 1'
#
loop_
_entity.id
_entity.type
_entity.pdbx_description
1 polymer ?
#
loop_
_entity_poly.entity_id
_entity_poly.type
_entity_poly.pdbx_seq_one_letter_code
_entity_poly.pdbx_strand_id
1 'polypeptide(L)'
;MPATLSTVAYIGATILFILSLGGLSSPETSRRGNLYGMVGMTIAVLATVLGPHVTANGYPWIVGALAVGAAVGLYAARVVKMTQMPELVALMHSLVGLAAVLIGYANYIDPAATAHFQGAEKTIHELEIYIGVLIGAVTFSGSLIAFGKLSARITGRPVLIPGRHWVNLAGLLVVLYCGAAFIGSPSVADGMAPLIVMTVIALLFGVHMVMA
;
A
#
# COMPACT_ATOMS: atom_id res chain seq x y z
N MET A 1 2.54 -14.65 21.40
CA MET A 1 2.80 -15.90 20.64
C MET A 1 4.31 -16.05 20.44
N PRO A 2 4.89 -17.26 20.53
CA PRO A 2 6.33 -17.46 20.28
C PRO A 2 6.70 -17.06 18.83
N ALA A 3 7.89 -16.48 18.63
CA ALA A 3 8.33 -16.00 17.32
C ALA A 3 8.32 -17.10 16.24
N THR A 4 8.71 -18.33 16.60
CA THR A 4 8.71 -19.49 15.70
C THR A 4 7.30 -19.83 15.20
N LEU A 5 6.29 -19.71 16.07
CA LEU A 5 4.90 -19.96 15.69
C LEU A 5 4.37 -18.85 14.77
N SER A 6 4.80 -17.59 14.94
CA SER A 6 4.48 -16.50 14.01
C SER A 6 5.04 -16.78 12.62
N THR A 7 6.30 -17.21 12.54
CA THR A 7 6.95 -17.52 11.26
C THR A 7 6.23 -18.66 10.53
N VAL A 8 5.88 -19.75 11.23
CA VAL A 8 5.15 -20.87 10.63
C VAL A 8 3.76 -20.43 10.16
N ALA A 9 3.06 -19.60 10.95
CA ALA A 9 1.76 -19.06 10.57
C ALA A 9 1.85 -18.18 9.30
N TYR A 10 2.89 -17.36 9.16
CA TYR A 10 3.11 -16.55 7.95
C TYR A 10 3.42 -17.40 6.71
N ILE A 11 4.19 -18.48 6.86
CA ILE A 11 4.42 -19.44 5.77
C ILE A 11 3.09 -20.10 5.36
N GLY A 12 2.30 -20.56 6.34
CA GLY A 12 0.98 -21.13 6.09
C GLY A 12 0.03 -20.17 5.37
N ALA A 13 -0.05 -18.91 5.83
CA ALA A 13 -0.84 -17.87 5.18
C ALA A 13 -0.37 -17.60 3.74
N THR A 14 0.95 -17.56 3.50
CA THR A 14 1.53 -17.37 2.17
C THR A 14 1.12 -18.50 1.21
N ILE A 15 1.19 -19.76 1.65
CA ILE A 15 0.75 -20.91 0.86
C ILE A 15 -0.74 -20.78 0.51
N LEU A 16 -1.58 -20.39 1.47
CA LEU A 16 -3.01 -20.19 1.24
C LEU A 16 -3.31 -19.07 0.25
N PHE A 17 -2.55 -17.98 0.25
CA PHE A 17 -2.69 -16.92 -0.76
C PHE A 17 -2.29 -17.40 -2.15
N ILE A 18 -1.23 -18.20 -2.29
CA ILE A 18 -0.84 -18.82 -3.57
C ILE A 18 -1.98 -19.73 -4.08
N LEU A 19 -2.52 -20.58 -3.21
CA LEU A 19 -3.66 -21.45 -3.54
C LEU A 19 -4.94 -20.65 -3.84
N SER A 20 -5.13 -19.51 -3.20
CA SER A 20 -6.25 -18.61 -3.46
C SER A 20 -6.19 -18.07 -4.89
N LEU A 21 -5.04 -17.52 -5.31
CA LEU A 21 -4.83 -17.04 -6.68
C LEU A 21 -4.99 -18.17 -7.71
N GLY A 22 -4.42 -19.35 -7.43
CA GLY A 22 -4.59 -20.53 -8.28
C GLY A 22 -6.05 -20.95 -8.41
N GLY A 23 -6.80 -20.98 -7.30
CA GLY A 23 -8.22 -21.34 -7.30
C GLY A 23 -9.13 -20.28 -7.94
N LEU A 24 -8.73 -19.02 -8.00
CA LEU A 24 -9.49 -17.96 -8.69
C LEU A 24 -9.34 -18.01 -10.22
N SER A 25 -8.40 -18.79 -10.75
CA SER A 25 -8.15 -18.89 -12.19
C SER A 25 -9.16 -19.74 -12.96
N SER A 26 -9.99 -20.55 -12.27
CA SER A 26 -11.02 -21.39 -12.89
C SER A 26 -12.39 -21.20 -12.22
N PRO A 27 -13.51 -21.16 -12.98
CA PRO A 27 -14.85 -21.04 -12.40
C PRO A 27 -15.19 -22.16 -11.40
N GLU A 28 -14.75 -23.40 -11.67
CA GLU A 28 -15.01 -24.59 -10.86
C GLU A 28 -14.34 -24.52 -9.49
N THR A 29 -13.16 -23.90 -9.41
CA THR A 29 -12.36 -23.81 -8.19
C THR A 29 -12.49 -22.45 -7.48
N SER A 30 -13.13 -21.46 -8.11
CA SER A 30 -13.29 -20.07 -7.62
C SER A 30 -13.75 -19.95 -6.17
N ARG A 31 -14.75 -20.74 -5.75
CA ARG A 31 -15.27 -20.73 -4.37
C ARG A 31 -14.22 -21.20 -3.35
N ARG A 32 -13.46 -22.24 -3.70
CA ARG A 32 -12.37 -22.75 -2.86
C ARG A 32 -11.22 -21.76 -2.81
N GLY A 33 -10.87 -21.15 -3.95
CA GLY A 33 -9.88 -20.08 -4.03
C GLY A 33 -10.21 -18.93 -3.08
N ASN A 34 -11.45 -18.46 -3.08
CA ASN A 34 -11.90 -17.41 -2.15
C ASN A 34 -11.81 -17.84 -0.67
N LEU A 35 -12.18 -19.09 -0.35
CA LEU A 35 -12.06 -19.62 1.00
C LEU A 35 -10.60 -19.65 1.49
N TYR A 36 -9.66 -20.08 0.66
CA TYR A 36 -8.24 -20.05 1.00
C TYR A 36 -7.75 -18.63 1.29
N GLY A 37 -8.21 -17.64 0.53
CA GLY A 37 -7.90 -16.23 0.77
C GLY A 37 -8.43 -15.74 2.12
N MET A 38 -9.68 -16.06 2.47
CA MET A 38 -10.28 -15.69 3.76
C MET A 38 -9.52 -16.32 4.95
N VAL A 39 -9.20 -17.61 4.86
CA VAL A 39 -8.44 -18.31 5.91
C VAL A 39 -7.02 -17.77 6.01
N GLY A 40 -6.34 -17.58 4.88
CA GLY A 40 -4.98 -17.02 4.83
C GLY A 40 -4.88 -15.64 5.46
N MET A 41 -5.79 -14.73 5.11
CA MET A 41 -5.85 -13.39 5.71
C MET A 41 -6.14 -13.44 7.21
N THR A 42 -7.05 -14.32 7.65
CA THR A 42 -7.36 -14.49 9.08
C THR A 42 -6.13 -14.94 9.87
N ILE A 43 -5.39 -15.93 9.35
CA ILE A 43 -4.15 -16.41 9.98
C ILE A 43 -3.10 -15.29 10.04
N ALA A 44 -2.90 -14.56 8.94
CA ALA A 44 -1.92 -13.48 8.89
C ALA A 44 -2.22 -12.39 9.93
N VAL A 45 -3.46 -11.89 9.99
CA VAL A 45 -3.86 -10.87 10.98
C VAL A 45 -3.66 -11.39 12.40
N LEU A 46 -4.15 -12.59 12.72
CA LEU A 46 -4.03 -13.14 14.07
C LEU A 46 -2.57 -13.35 14.48
N ALA A 47 -1.73 -13.84 13.56
CA ALA A 47 -0.31 -14.06 13.81
C ALA A 47 0.44 -12.74 14.08
N THR A 48 0.09 -11.66 13.36
CA THR A 48 0.65 -10.32 13.60
C THR A 48 0.16 -9.72 14.91
N VAL A 49 -1.15 -9.76 15.17
CA VAL A 49 -1.76 -9.17 16.37
C VAL A 49 -1.33 -9.87 17.66
N LEU A 50 -1.21 -11.20 17.64
CA LEU A 50 -0.76 -12.00 18.79
C LEU A 50 0.77 -12.14 18.86
N GLY A 51 1.50 -11.51 17.94
CA GLY A 51 2.95 -11.53 17.86
C GLY A 51 3.63 -10.78 19.01
N PRO A 52 4.95 -10.93 19.17
CA PRO A 52 5.69 -10.34 20.28
C PRO A 52 5.84 -8.81 20.19
N HIS A 53 5.58 -8.21 19.02
CA HIS A 53 5.76 -6.77 18.78
C HIS A 53 4.52 -5.93 19.17
N VAL A 54 3.39 -6.57 19.48
CA VAL A 54 2.16 -5.87 19.89
C VAL A 54 2.07 -5.83 21.40
N THR A 55 2.10 -4.63 21.95
CA THR A 55 1.95 -4.41 23.40
C THR A 55 0.47 -4.37 23.81
N ALA A 56 0.21 -4.57 25.10
CA ALA A 56 -1.16 -4.54 25.65
C ALA A 56 -1.90 -3.22 25.31
N ASN A 57 -1.18 -2.11 25.27
CA ASN A 57 -1.71 -0.79 24.94
C ASN A 57 -2.02 -0.62 23.44
N GLY A 58 -1.47 -1.48 22.57
CA GLY A 58 -1.73 -1.46 21.14
C GLY A 58 -3.04 -2.13 20.73
N TYR A 59 -3.54 -3.11 21.50
CA TYR A 59 -4.75 -3.86 21.14
C TYR A 59 -5.98 -2.97 20.92
N PRO A 60 -6.29 -1.96 21.76
CA PRO A 60 -7.45 -1.10 21.53
C PRO A 60 -7.39 -0.35 20.19
N TRP A 61 -6.20 0.13 19.80
CA TRP A 61 -5.99 0.83 18.53
C TRP A 61 -6.15 -0.10 17.33
N ILE A 62 -5.55 -1.29 17.39
CA ILE A 62 -5.65 -2.29 16.33
C ILE A 62 -7.10 -2.75 16.15
N VAL A 63 -7.76 -3.13 17.24
CA VAL A 63 -9.15 -3.62 17.19
C VAL A 63 -10.09 -2.52 16.74
N GLY A 64 -9.90 -1.27 17.22
CA GLY A 64 -10.69 -0.12 16.79
C GLY A 64 -10.54 0.15 15.29
N ALA A 65 -9.31 0.22 14.78
CA ALA A 65 -9.04 0.43 13.36
C ALA A 65 -9.59 -0.70 12.49
N LEU A 66 -9.42 -1.96 12.92
CA LEU A 66 -9.95 -3.14 12.22
C LEU A 66 -11.48 -3.12 12.18
N ALA A 67 -12.13 -2.79 13.29
CA ALA A 67 -13.59 -2.71 13.36
C ALA A 67 -14.15 -1.63 12.44
N VAL A 68 -13.55 -0.43 12.45
CA VAL A 68 -13.95 0.67 11.57
C VAL A 68 -13.72 0.31 10.10
N GLY A 69 -12.53 -0.19 9.76
CA GLY A 69 -12.20 -0.59 8.39
C GLY A 69 -13.10 -1.71 7.87
N ALA A 70 -13.35 -2.74 8.67
CA ALA A 70 -14.23 -3.86 8.33
C ALA A 70 -15.69 -3.41 8.17
N ALA A 71 -16.18 -2.51 9.04
CA ALA A 71 -17.54 -1.99 8.93
C ALA A 71 -17.75 -1.19 7.64
N VAL A 72 -16.83 -0.28 7.31
CA VAL A 72 -16.89 0.52 6.06
C VAL A 72 -16.77 -0.40 4.84
N GLY A 73 -15.82 -1.34 4.84
CA GLY A 73 -15.63 -2.28 3.74
C GLY A 73 -16.84 -3.18 3.51
N LEU A 74 -17.42 -3.73 4.58
CA LEU A 74 -18.60 -4.58 4.50
C LEU A 74 -19.84 -3.81 4.03
N TYR A 75 -20.00 -2.58 4.48
CA TYR A 75 -21.07 -1.71 4.01
C TYR A 75 -20.93 -1.41 2.51
N ALA A 76 -19.75 -0.95 2.08
CA ALA A 76 -19.50 -0.63 0.68
C ALA A 76 -19.70 -1.85 -0.25
N ALA A 77 -19.22 -3.03 0.16
CA ALA A 77 -19.36 -4.27 -0.60
C ALA A 77 -20.81 -4.75 -0.75
N ARG A 78 -21.72 -4.37 0.17
CA ARG A 78 -23.14 -4.79 0.13
C ARG A 78 -24.04 -3.83 -0.63
N VAL A 79 -23.71 -2.54 -0.63
CA VAL A 79 -24.60 -1.49 -1.16
C VAL A 79 -24.28 -1.14 -2.62
N VAL A 80 -23.03 -1.29 -3.06
CA VAL A 80 -22.63 -0.93 -4.42
C VAL A 80 -23.17 -1.95 -5.43
N LYS A 81 -23.72 -1.45 -6.54
CA LYS A 81 -24.28 -2.28 -7.62
C LYS A 81 -23.17 -3.01 -8.37
N MET A 82 -23.48 -4.21 -8.89
CA MET A 82 -22.52 -5.00 -9.69
C MET A 82 -22.02 -4.26 -10.95
N THR A 83 -22.80 -3.31 -11.48
CA THR A 83 -22.39 -2.46 -12.61
C THR A 83 -21.31 -1.43 -12.24
N GLN A 84 -21.19 -1.11 -10.94
CA GLN A 84 -20.23 -0.14 -10.40
C GLN A 84 -19.02 -0.83 -9.74
N MET A 85 -18.87 -2.14 -9.91
CA MET A 85 -17.72 -2.87 -9.38
C MET A 85 -16.37 -2.29 -9.83
N PRO A 86 -16.19 -1.82 -11.09
CA PRO A 86 -14.93 -1.18 -11.48
C PRO A 86 -14.59 0.05 -10.63
N GLU A 87 -15.57 0.87 -10.27
CA GLU A 87 -15.38 2.06 -9.42
C GLU A 87 -15.00 1.66 -8.00
N LEU A 88 -15.72 0.69 -7.41
CA LEU A 88 -15.43 0.22 -6.06
C LEU A 88 -14.02 -0.39 -5.97
N VAL A 89 -13.62 -1.19 -6.97
CA VAL A 89 -12.29 -1.80 -7.02
C VAL A 89 -11.20 -0.72 -7.13
N ALA A 90 -11.40 0.31 -7.96
CA ALA A 90 -10.47 1.44 -8.03
C ALA A 90 -10.36 2.15 -6.67
N LEU A 91 -11.49 2.44 -6.02
CA LEU A 91 -11.47 3.10 -4.71
C LEU A 91 -10.80 2.23 -3.62
N MET A 92 -11.04 0.92 -3.60
CA MET A 92 -10.38 0.00 -2.67
C MET A 92 -8.86 -0.08 -2.91
N HIS A 93 -8.42 -0.04 -4.17
CA HIS A 93 -6.99 -0.03 -4.49
C HIS A 93 -6.31 1.27 -4.05
N SER A 94 -7.03 2.40 -4.06
CA SER A 94 -6.51 3.66 -3.51
C SER A 94 -6.17 3.53 -2.02
N LEU A 95 -7.01 2.85 -1.23
CA LEU A 95 -6.80 2.66 0.21
C LEU A 95 -5.55 1.81 0.50
N VAL A 96 -5.24 0.83 -0.37
CA VAL A 96 -4.00 0.04 -0.29
C VAL A 96 -2.78 0.94 -0.50
N GLY A 97 -2.84 1.83 -1.50
CA GLY A 97 -1.77 2.80 -1.75
C GLY A 97 -1.55 3.77 -0.57
N LEU A 98 -2.64 4.30 0.00
CA LEU A 98 -2.57 5.17 1.17
C LEU A 98 -2.00 4.43 2.39
N ALA A 99 -2.39 3.17 2.61
CA ALA A 99 -1.83 2.35 3.68
C ALA A 99 -0.31 2.17 3.50
N ALA A 100 0.16 1.88 2.29
CA ALA A 100 1.59 1.76 2.01
C ALA A 100 2.37 3.06 2.29
N VAL A 101 1.81 4.22 1.94
CA VAL A 101 2.39 5.53 2.29
C VAL A 101 2.48 5.70 3.80
N LEU A 102 1.36 5.52 4.52
CA LEU A 102 1.32 5.70 5.98
C LEU A 102 2.25 4.72 6.72
N ILE A 103 2.32 3.46 6.28
CA ILE A 103 3.24 2.45 6.83
C ILE A 103 4.69 2.85 6.57
N GLY A 104 5.02 3.36 5.39
CA GLY A 104 6.37 3.82 5.06
C GLY A 104 6.82 4.99 5.94
N TYR A 105 5.97 6.00 6.11
CA TYR A 105 6.25 7.11 7.04
C TYR A 105 6.36 6.65 8.49
N ALA A 106 5.46 5.77 8.93
CA ALA A 106 5.48 5.24 10.30
C ALA A 106 6.77 4.45 10.60
N ASN A 107 7.23 3.61 9.66
CA ASN A 107 8.51 2.89 9.81
C ASN A 107 9.72 3.83 9.78
N TYR A 108 9.66 4.90 8.97
CA TYR A 108 10.78 5.83 8.89
C TYR A 108 10.96 6.70 10.14
N ILE A 109 9.85 7.14 10.75
CA ILE A 109 9.91 7.97 11.96
C ILE A 109 10.17 7.18 13.24
N ASP A 110 9.96 5.86 13.23
CA ASP A 110 10.17 5.01 14.40
C ASP A 110 11.66 4.70 14.58
N PRO A 111 12.31 5.23 15.63
CA PRO A 111 13.72 4.95 15.90
C PRO A 111 13.97 3.48 16.22
N ALA A 112 12.97 2.77 16.76
CA ALA A 112 13.09 1.34 17.07
C ALA A 112 13.08 0.48 15.80
N ALA A 113 12.40 0.93 14.73
CA ALA A 113 12.38 0.22 13.45
C ALA A 113 13.75 0.24 12.76
N THR A 114 14.56 1.28 12.99
CA THR A 114 15.89 1.44 12.38
C THR A 114 17.06 1.08 13.30
N ALA A 115 16.82 0.92 14.61
CA ALA A 115 17.86 0.70 15.63
C ALA A 115 18.74 -0.54 15.41
N HIS A 116 18.23 -1.54 14.69
CA HIS A 116 18.92 -2.82 14.48
C HIS A 116 19.69 -2.90 13.17
N PHE A 117 19.46 -1.97 12.23
CA PHE A 117 20.05 -2.04 10.90
C PHE A 117 21.38 -1.31 10.82
N GLN A 118 22.39 -1.97 10.24
CA GLN A 118 23.72 -1.38 10.03
C GLN A 118 24.21 -1.61 8.59
N GLY A 119 25.00 -0.67 8.08
CA GLY A 119 25.60 -0.76 6.76
C GLY A 119 24.56 -1.02 5.66
N ALA A 120 24.74 -2.13 4.94
CA ALA A 120 23.89 -2.50 3.81
C ALA A 120 22.43 -2.76 4.19
N GLU A 121 22.15 -3.31 5.39
CA GLU A 121 20.78 -3.59 5.82
C GLU A 121 19.97 -2.30 5.98
N LYS A 122 20.60 -1.25 6.51
CA LYS A 122 19.97 0.06 6.67
C LYS A 122 19.63 0.65 5.31
N THR A 123 20.56 0.59 4.36
CA THR A 123 20.33 1.07 2.99
C THR A 123 19.21 0.31 2.30
N ILE A 124 19.13 -1.02 2.47
CA ILE A 124 18.05 -1.83 1.90
C ILE A 124 16.70 -1.44 2.52
N HIS A 125 16.64 -1.28 3.83
CA HIS A 125 15.41 -0.89 4.54
C HIS A 125 14.93 0.52 4.14
N GLU A 126 15.84 1.49 4.05
CA GLU A 126 15.51 2.84 3.58
C GLU A 126 15.05 2.84 2.11
N LEU A 127 15.69 2.05 1.26
CA LEU A 127 15.26 1.90 -0.13
C LEU A 127 13.87 1.25 -0.23
N GLU A 128 13.58 0.23 0.58
CA GLU A 128 12.27 -0.41 0.67
C GLU A 128 11.19 0.60 1.07
N ILE A 129 11.44 1.40 2.11
CA ILE A 129 10.53 2.48 2.53
C ILE A 129 10.30 3.45 1.38
N TYR A 130 11.37 3.94 0.76
CA TYR A 130 11.29 4.96 -0.28
C TYR A 130 10.47 4.47 -1.49
N ILE A 131 10.76 3.26 -1.98
CA ILE A 131 10.04 2.65 -3.10
C ILE A 131 8.59 2.32 -2.70
N GLY A 132 8.36 1.83 -1.48
CA GLY A 132 7.03 1.52 -0.97
C GLY A 132 6.12 2.76 -0.93
N VAL A 133 6.63 3.89 -0.43
CA VAL A 133 5.92 5.17 -0.40
C VAL A 133 5.69 5.69 -1.83
N LEU A 134 6.69 5.61 -2.71
CA LEU A 134 6.57 6.03 -4.11
C LEU A 134 5.45 5.28 -4.84
N ILE A 135 5.47 3.95 -4.80
CA ILE A 135 4.46 3.11 -5.44
C ILE A 135 3.10 3.34 -4.78
N GLY A 136 3.04 3.40 -3.45
CA GLY A 136 1.81 3.65 -2.70
C GLY A 136 1.14 4.97 -3.10
N ALA A 137 1.91 6.05 -3.21
CA ALA A 137 1.40 7.38 -3.57
C ALA A 137 0.90 7.45 -5.02
N VAL A 138 1.63 6.85 -5.97
CA VAL A 138 1.18 6.74 -7.37
C VAL A 138 -0.11 5.93 -7.44
N THR A 139 -0.17 4.80 -6.74
CA THR A 139 -1.36 3.94 -6.69
C THR A 139 -2.57 4.67 -6.09
N PHE A 140 -2.38 5.38 -4.98
CA PHE A 140 -3.46 6.12 -4.31
C PHE A 140 -4.07 7.18 -5.24
N SER A 141 -3.22 8.07 -5.77
CA SER A 141 -3.65 9.18 -6.61
C SER A 141 -4.23 8.72 -7.95
N GLY A 142 -3.56 7.78 -8.63
CA GLY A 142 -4.03 7.22 -9.89
C GLY A 142 -5.38 6.52 -9.76
N SER A 143 -5.57 5.75 -8.68
CA SER A 143 -6.83 5.06 -8.40
C SER A 143 -7.98 6.02 -8.10
N LEU A 144 -7.71 7.16 -7.45
CA LEU A 144 -8.73 8.18 -7.19
C LEU A 144 -9.21 8.86 -8.48
N ILE A 145 -8.29 9.14 -9.41
CA ILE A 145 -8.65 9.64 -10.75
C ILE A 145 -9.40 8.58 -11.55
N ALA A 146 -8.97 7.32 -11.52
CA ALA A 146 -9.66 6.22 -12.19
C ALA A 146 -11.10 6.09 -11.69
N PHE A 147 -11.31 6.13 -10.37
CA PHE A 147 -12.63 6.19 -9.74
C PHE A 147 -13.45 7.38 -10.26
N GLY A 148 -12.86 8.58 -10.30
CA GLY A 148 -13.53 9.79 -10.80
C GLY A 148 -13.97 9.68 -12.27
N LYS A 149 -13.14 9.07 -13.13
CA LYS A 149 -13.46 8.85 -14.55
C LYS A 149 -14.56 7.80 -14.74
N LEU A 150 -14.48 6.68 -14.00
CA LEU A 150 -15.46 5.60 -14.07
C LEU A 150 -16.83 6.04 -13.54
N SER A 151 -16.86 6.82 -12.45
CA SER A 151 -18.08 7.40 -11.86
C SER A 151 -18.63 8.62 -12.60
N ALA A 152 -18.07 8.95 -13.78
CA ALA A 152 -18.42 10.09 -14.61
C ALA A 152 -18.32 11.47 -13.91
N ARG A 153 -17.61 11.57 -12.78
CA ARG A 153 -17.32 12.83 -12.08
C ARG A 153 -16.18 13.61 -12.75
N ILE A 154 -15.28 12.90 -13.42
CA ILE A 154 -14.17 13.45 -14.22
C ILE A 154 -14.40 13.03 -15.67
N THR A 155 -14.03 13.90 -16.62
CA THR A 155 -14.11 13.58 -18.05
C THR A 155 -13.31 12.31 -18.37
N GLY A 156 -13.94 11.37 -19.09
CA GLY A 156 -13.29 10.15 -19.57
C GLY A 156 -12.31 10.38 -20.73
N ARG A 157 -12.35 11.55 -21.39
CA ARG A 157 -11.44 11.89 -22.48
C ARG A 157 -10.01 12.09 -21.96
N PRO A 158 -8.99 11.62 -22.70
CA PRO A 158 -7.60 11.90 -22.37
C PRO A 158 -7.32 13.40 -22.32
N VAL A 159 -6.73 13.88 -21.22
CA VAL A 159 -6.31 15.27 -21.06
C VAL A 159 -4.81 15.36 -21.34
N LEU A 160 -4.48 15.75 -22.57
CA LEU A 160 -3.09 15.81 -23.03
C LEU A 160 -2.46 17.17 -22.71
N ILE A 161 -1.45 17.17 -21.84
CA ILE A 161 -0.64 18.35 -21.55
C ILE A 161 0.49 18.46 -22.58
N PRO A 162 0.75 19.64 -23.18
CA PRO A 162 1.90 19.83 -24.06
C PRO A 162 3.21 19.51 -23.32
N GLY A 163 4.05 18.67 -23.90
CA GLY A 163 5.33 18.28 -23.30
C GLY A 163 5.25 17.25 -22.17
N ARG A 164 4.17 16.46 -22.06
CA ARG A 164 3.99 15.41 -21.01
C ARG A 164 5.21 14.51 -20.78
N HIS A 165 5.91 14.13 -21.84
CA HIS A 165 7.10 13.27 -21.74
C HIS A 165 8.25 13.96 -21.03
N TRP A 166 8.41 15.27 -21.23
CA TRP A 166 9.39 16.09 -20.51
C TRP A 166 9.01 16.29 -19.05
N VAL A 167 7.73 16.49 -18.74
CA VAL A 167 7.25 16.57 -17.35
C VAL A 167 7.50 15.26 -16.61
N ASN A 168 7.20 14.13 -17.25
CA ASN A 168 7.44 12.80 -16.68
C ASN A 168 8.93 12.52 -16.48
N LEU A 169 9.76 12.89 -17.45
CA LEU A 169 11.22 12.76 -17.32
C LEU A 169 11.76 13.64 -16.20
N ALA A 170 11.34 14.90 -16.11
CA ALA A 170 11.74 15.80 -15.04
C ALA A 170 11.32 15.25 -13.67
N GLY A 171 10.08 14.78 -13.54
CA GLY A 171 9.58 14.14 -12.33
C GLY A 171 10.43 12.92 -11.94
N LEU A 172 10.74 12.04 -12.90
CA LEU A 172 11.61 10.88 -12.67
C LEU A 172 12.99 11.30 -12.16
N LEU A 173 13.63 12.29 -12.80
CA LEU A 173 14.95 12.77 -12.38
C LEU A 173 14.93 13.34 -10.95
N VAL A 174 13.88 14.08 -10.59
CA VAL A 174 13.72 14.60 -9.23
C VAL A 174 13.49 13.47 -8.23
N VAL A 175 12.67 12.46 -8.57
CA VAL A 175 12.48 11.27 -7.72
C VAL A 175 13.79 10.49 -7.53
N LEU A 176 14.63 10.35 -8.55
CA LEU A 176 15.93 9.70 -8.40
C LEU A 176 16.87 10.52 -7.52
N TYR A 177 16.90 11.84 -7.69
CA TYR A 177 17.68 12.75 -6.86
C TYR A 177 17.24 12.70 -5.39
N CYS A 178 15.93 12.82 -5.12
CA CYS A 178 15.37 12.70 -3.77
C CYS A 178 15.67 11.34 -3.14
N GLY A 179 15.70 10.25 -3.93
CA GLY A 179 16.05 8.92 -3.43
C GLY A 179 17.51 8.84 -2.97
N ALA A 180 18.42 9.39 -3.78
CA ALA A 180 19.83 9.48 -3.39
C ALA A 180 20.03 10.37 -2.15
N ALA A 181 19.33 11.50 -2.08
CA ALA A 181 19.37 12.40 -0.92
C ALA A 181 18.78 11.75 0.35
N PHE A 182 17.71 10.97 0.21
CA PHE A 182 17.08 10.24 1.31
C PHE A 182 18.03 9.21 1.92
N ILE A 183 18.63 8.35 1.08
CA ILE A 183 19.55 7.29 1.53
C ILE A 183 20.85 7.88 2.11
N GLY A 184 21.29 9.02 1.58
CA GLY A 184 22.48 9.72 2.07
C GLY A 184 22.25 10.56 3.33
N SER A 185 21.02 10.63 3.86
CA SER A 185 20.68 11.53 4.95
C SER A 185 21.22 11.04 6.29
N PRO A 186 21.94 11.89 7.06
CA PRO A 186 22.51 11.49 8.35
C PRO A 186 21.47 11.43 9.47
N SER A 187 20.32 12.09 9.31
CA SER A 187 19.24 12.11 10.29
C SER A 187 17.86 11.89 9.66
N VAL A 188 16.91 11.44 10.48
CA VAL A 188 15.49 11.30 10.09
C VAL A 188 14.90 12.65 9.64
N ALA A 189 15.32 13.76 10.27
CA ALA A 189 14.86 15.09 9.91
C ALA A 189 15.30 15.49 8.49
N ASP A 190 16.55 15.16 8.13
CA ASP A 190 17.10 15.50 6.82
C ASP A 190 16.48 14.66 5.70
N GLY A 191 16.21 13.37 5.95
CA GLY A 191 15.57 12.50 4.96
C GLY A 191 14.05 12.66 4.88
N MET A 192 13.41 13.29 5.87
CA MET A 192 11.97 13.57 5.81
C MET A 192 11.62 14.50 4.64
N ALA A 193 12.42 15.54 4.40
CA ALA A 193 12.21 16.49 3.32
C ALA A 193 12.20 15.82 1.92
N PRO A 194 13.23 15.05 1.49
CA PRO A 194 13.21 14.37 0.20
C PRO A 194 12.11 13.31 0.11
N LEU A 195 11.75 12.64 1.20
CA LEU A 195 10.63 11.70 1.21
C LEU A 195 9.29 12.39 0.94
N ILE A 196 9.03 13.55 1.57
CA ILE A 196 7.83 14.36 1.34
C ILE A 196 7.80 14.90 -0.08
N VAL A 197 8.90 15.49 -0.56
CA VAL A 197 8.98 16.02 -1.93
C VAL A 197 8.71 14.91 -2.94
N MET A 198 9.32 13.74 -2.79
CA MET A 198 9.02 12.59 -3.64
C MET A 198 7.54 12.20 -3.55
N THR A 199 6.96 12.13 -2.35
CA THR A 199 5.56 11.73 -2.16
C THR A 199 4.61 12.67 -2.91
N VAL A 200 4.84 13.99 -2.82
CA VAL A 200 4.05 14.99 -3.56
C VAL A 200 4.19 14.79 -5.07
N ILE A 201 5.41 14.59 -5.56
CA ILE A 201 5.65 14.33 -7.00
C ILE A 201 4.96 13.02 -7.43
N ALA A 202 5.02 11.98 -6.62
CA ALA A 202 4.38 10.69 -6.87
C ALA A 202 2.85 10.81 -6.95
N LEU A 203 2.24 11.60 -6.05
CA LEU A 203 0.81 11.92 -6.11
C LEU A 203 0.45 12.66 -7.40
N LEU A 204 1.23 13.67 -7.78
CA LEU A 204 1.02 14.41 -9.03
C LEU A 204 1.22 13.52 -10.27
N PHE A 205 2.20 12.63 -10.21
CA PHE A 205 2.51 11.69 -11.28
C PHE A 205 1.38 10.69 -11.50
N GLY A 206 0.83 10.11 -10.42
CA GLY A 206 -0.32 9.21 -10.51
C GLY A 206 -1.56 9.91 -11.09
N VAL A 207 -1.82 11.17 -10.70
CA VAL A 207 -2.87 11.97 -11.34
C VAL A 207 -2.59 12.16 -12.84
N HIS A 208 -1.39 12.61 -13.18
CA HIS A 208 -1.01 12.91 -14.56
C HIS A 208 -1.14 11.69 -15.49
N MET A 209 -0.63 10.54 -15.06
CA MET A 209 -0.61 9.31 -15.86
C MET A 209 -2.00 8.73 -16.15
N VAL A 210 -2.97 8.89 -15.25
CA VAL A 210 -4.35 8.41 -15.45
C VAL A 210 -5.23 9.44 -16.16
N MET A 211 -4.88 10.72 -16.06
CA MET A 211 -5.56 11.80 -16.79
C MET A 211 -5.20 11.85 -18.28
N ALA A 212 -3.93 11.62 -18.62
CA ALA A 212 -3.39 11.65 -19.99
C ALA A 212 -3.81 10.45 -20.85
#